data_AF-A0AAU6XHX2-F1
#
_entry.id   AF-A0AAU6XHX2-F1
#
_cell.length_a   1.000
_cell.length_b   1.000
_cell.length_c   1.000
_cell.angle_alpha   90.00
_cell.angle_beta   90.00
_cell.angle_gamma   90.00
#
_symmetry.space_group_name_H-M   'P 1'
#
loop_
_entity.id
_entity.type
_entity.pdbx_description
1 polymer ?
#
loop_
_entity_poly.entity_id
_entity_poly.type
_entity_poly.pdbx_seq_one_letter_code
_entity_poly.pdbx_strand_id
1 'polypeptide(L)'
;MSGAGLEVLIRRVDPDVPLPEYAQPGDAGADLRTTADCELAPGERAVLPTGVSVALPEGYAAFVHPRSGLAARCGVALVNAPGTIDAGYRGEIKVIVVNLDPRESVRFERFDRIAQLVVQQVERVRFRQVAELPGSARAEGGFGSTGGHAGLDPASGTSGQVAEGGPTGGNRYASVVSDREGQ
;
A
#
# COMPACT_ATOMS: atom_id res chain seq x y z
N MET A 1 23.50 7.13 -25.28
CA MET A 1 22.79 5.86 -25.50
C MET A 1 21.33 6.10 -25.16
N SER A 2 20.45 6.19 -26.16
CA SER A 2 19.00 6.25 -25.92
C SER A 2 18.59 4.88 -25.38
N GLY A 3 18.57 4.74 -24.05
CA GLY A 3 18.26 3.48 -23.40
C GLY A 3 16.83 3.09 -23.75
N ALA A 4 16.65 1.95 -24.40
CA ALA A 4 15.35 1.30 -24.44
C ALA A 4 14.81 1.20 -23.00
N GLY A 5 13.55 1.53 -22.80
CA GLY A 5 12.91 1.44 -21.48
C GLY A 5 13.01 0.04 -20.90
N LEU A 6 12.81 -0.08 -19.58
CA LEU A 6 12.77 -1.38 -18.90
C LEU A 6 11.66 -2.25 -19.50
N GLU A 7 12.01 -3.40 -20.07
CA GLU A 7 11.04 -4.38 -20.53
C GLU A 7 10.62 -5.30 -19.38
N VAL A 8 9.31 -5.41 -19.15
CA VAL A 8 8.71 -6.33 -18.18
C VAL A 8 7.87 -7.34 -18.93
N LEU A 9 8.12 -8.63 -18.72
CA LEU A 9 7.31 -9.68 -19.34
C LEU A 9 5.95 -9.70 -18.64
N ILE A 10 4.88 -9.75 -19.44
CA ILE A 10 3.50 -9.79 -18.95
C ILE A 10 2.74 -10.93 -19.63
N ARG A 11 1.99 -11.68 -18.83
CA ARG A 11 1.02 -12.67 -19.27
C ARG A 11 -0.37 -12.18 -18.91
N ARG A 12 -1.26 -12.16 -19.91
CA ARG A 12 -2.70 -12.03 -19.69
C ARG A 12 -3.26 -13.39 -19.28
N VAL A 13 -3.64 -13.52 -18.01
CA VAL A 13 -4.37 -14.67 -17.45
C VAL A 13 -5.79 -14.66 -18.00
N ASP A 14 -6.38 -13.46 -18.04
CA ASP A 14 -7.60 -13.18 -18.78
C ASP A 14 -7.23 -12.59 -20.15
N PRO A 15 -7.47 -13.31 -21.27
CA PRO A 15 -7.01 -12.87 -22.59
C PRO A 15 -7.71 -11.61 -23.10
N ASP A 16 -8.85 -11.23 -22.51
CA ASP A 16 -9.66 -10.09 -22.95
C ASP A 16 -9.28 -8.80 -22.23
N VAL A 17 -8.54 -8.88 -21.11
CA VAL A 17 -8.08 -7.67 -20.43
C VAL A 17 -7.08 -6.91 -21.32
N PRO A 18 -7.25 -5.59 -21.49
CA PRO A 18 -6.22 -4.76 -22.10
C PRO A 18 -4.91 -4.85 -21.31
N LEU A 19 -3.77 -4.70 -22.00
CA LEU A 19 -2.50 -4.55 -21.29
C LEU A 19 -2.55 -3.29 -20.40
N PRO A 20 -1.87 -3.27 -19.25
CA PRO A 20 -1.71 -2.06 -18.47
C PRO A 20 -1.02 -0.97 -19.29
N GLU A 21 -1.56 0.25 -19.21
CA GLU A 21 -1.11 1.40 -20.01
C GLU A 21 -0.87 2.61 -19.11
N TYR A 22 0.12 3.43 -19.48
CA TYR A 22 0.33 4.75 -18.91
C TYR A 22 -0.67 5.72 -19.55
N ALA A 23 -1.40 6.49 -18.74
CA ALA A 23 -2.47 7.34 -19.26
C ALA A 23 -1.93 8.59 -19.96
N GLN A 24 -0.82 9.14 -19.50
CA GLN A 24 -0.15 10.31 -20.04
C GLN A 24 1.37 10.11 -20.13
N PRO A 25 2.05 10.86 -21.03
CA PRO A 25 3.51 10.90 -21.04
C PRO A 25 4.08 11.34 -19.69
N GLY A 26 4.96 10.52 -19.12
CA GLY A 26 5.60 10.80 -17.82
C GLY A 26 4.83 10.30 -16.60
N ASP A 27 3.66 9.66 -16.77
CA ASP A 27 2.98 8.99 -15.66
C ASP A 27 3.87 7.91 -15.04
N ALA A 28 3.88 7.84 -13.71
CA ALA A 28 4.72 6.91 -12.98
C ALA A 28 4.19 5.47 -12.98
N GLY A 29 2.88 5.28 -13.14
CA GLY A 29 2.24 3.97 -13.02
C GLY A 29 1.33 3.64 -14.21
N ALA A 30 1.30 2.37 -14.58
CA ALA A 30 0.39 1.84 -15.58
C ALA A 30 -0.93 1.41 -14.92
N ASP A 31 -2.07 1.82 -15.47
CA ASP A 31 -3.39 1.52 -14.90
C ASP A 31 -3.67 0.00 -14.92
N LEU A 32 -4.00 -0.58 -13.77
CA LEU A 32 -4.49 -1.94 -13.62
C LEU A 32 -6.01 -1.96 -13.65
N ARG A 33 -6.56 -2.91 -14.40
CA ARG A 33 -8.00 -3.13 -14.51
C ARG A 33 -8.44 -4.35 -13.70
N THR A 34 -9.68 -4.38 -13.25
CA THR A 34 -10.26 -5.62 -12.69
C THR A 34 -10.86 -6.49 -13.79
N THR A 35 -10.89 -7.80 -13.58
CA THR A 35 -11.60 -8.76 -14.44
C THR A 35 -12.91 -9.29 -13.83
N ALA A 36 -13.32 -8.75 -12.68
CA ALA A 36 -14.54 -9.16 -11.99
C ALA A 36 -15.41 -7.96 -11.61
N ASP A 37 -16.72 -8.16 -11.63
CA ASP A 37 -17.66 -7.21 -11.05
C ASP A 37 -17.62 -7.31 -9.52
N CYS A 38 -17.79 -6.18 -8.83
CA CYS A 38 -17.83 -6.14 -7.38
C CYS A 38 -18.60 -4.93 -6.89
N GLU A 39 -19.34 -5.09 -5.80
CA GLU A 39 -19.91 -3.97 -5.05
C GLU A 39 -19.43 -4.07 -3.60
N LEU A 40 -19.03 -2.94 -3.02
CA LEU A 40 -18.57 -2.85 -1.63
C LEU A 40 -19.44 -1.85 -0.88
N ALA A 41 -20.14 -2.33 0.15
CA ALA A 41 -20.80 -1.47 1.11
C ALA A 41 -19.76 -0.68 1.96
N PRO A 42 -20.17 0.38 2.67
CA PRO A 42 -19.31 1.10 3.60
C PRO A 42 -18.52 0.18 4.54
N GLY A 43 -17.19 0.32 4.55
CA GLY A 43 -16.28 -0.46 5.40
C GLY A 43 -15.92 -1.85 4.86
N GLU A 44 -16.52 -2.31 3.77
CA GLU A 44 -16.19 -3.61 3.17
C GLU A 44 -14.91 -3.58 2.34
N ARG A 45 -14.32 -4.78 2.16
CA ARG A 45 -13.13 -5.00 1.34
C ARG A 45 -13.28 -6.24 0.48
N ALA A 46 -12.66 -6.24 -0.69
CA ALA A 46 -12.57 -7.40 -1.57
C ALA A 46 -11.18 -7.53 -2.20
N VAL A 47 -10.87 -8.75 -2.66
CA VAL A 47 -9.67 -9.04 -3.45
C VAL A 47 -10.11 -9.14 -4.90
N LEU A 48 -9.76 -8.13 -5.71
CA LEU A 48 -10.12 -8.07 -7.12
C LEU A 48 -9.00 -8.63 -8.01
N PRO A 49 -9.29 -9.60 -8.88
CA PRO A 49 -8.34 -10.08 -9.88
C PRO A 49 -8.11 -9.02 -10.97
N THR A 50 -6.89 -8.95 -11.51
CA THR A 50 -6.55 -8.01 -12.58
C THR A 50 -6.40 -8.64 -13.95
N GLY A 51 -6.44 -9.98 -14.05
CA GLY A 51 -6.24 -10.71 -15.29
C GLY A 51 -4.80 -10.69 -15.81
N VAL A 52 -3.83 -10.18 -15.06
CA VAL A 52 -2.42 -10.09 -15.51
C VAL A 52 -1.46 -10.67 -14.49
N SER A 53 -0.41 -11.32 -14.98
CA SER A 53 0.77 -11.75 -14.23
C SER A 53 2.01 -11.12 -14.87
N VAL A 54 3.03 -10.81 -14.09
CA VAL A 54 4.27 -10.21 -14.60
C VAL A 54 5.48 -11.04 -14.19
N ALA A 55 6.58 -10.89 -14.92
CA ALA A 55 7.91 -11.30 -14.48
C ALA A 55 8.81 -10.06 -14.47
N LEU A 56 9.12 -9.58 -13.27
CA LEU A 56 10.04 -8.46 -13.09
C LEU A 56 11.48 -8.98 -13.11
N PRO A 57 12.44 -8.19 -13.62
CA PRO A 57 13.85 -8.51 -13.49
C PRO A 57 14.31 -8.45 -12.04
N GLU A 58 15.38 -9.19 -11.72
CA GLU A 58 16.01 -9.11 -10.40
C GLU A 58 16.49 -7.68 -10.11
N GLY A 59 16.38 -7.24 -8.85
CA GLY A 59 16.67 -5.87 -8.44
C GLY A 59 15.51 -4.89 -8.66
N TYR A 60 14.33 -5.36 -9.08
CA TYR A 60 13.13 -4.57 -9.21
C TYR A 60 11.98 -5.13 -8.37
N ALA A 61 11.08 -4.25 -7.95
CA ALA A 61 9.77 -4.59 -7.42
C ALA A 61 8.72 -3.73 -8.13
N ALA A 62 7.48 -4.19 -8.11
CA ALA A 62 6.37 -3.36 -8.54
C ALA A 62 5.45 -3.05 -7.36
N PHE A 63 4.92 -1.83 -7.35
CA PHE A 63 4.09 -1.30 -6.28
C PHE A 63 2.71 -0.98 -6.83
N VAL A 64 1.68 -1.55 -6.21
CA VAL A 64 0.29 -1.31 -6.55
C VAL A 64 -0.21 -0.14 -5.70
N HIS A 65 -0.45 1.00 -6.36
CA HIS A 65 -0.90 2.23 -5.73
C HIS A 65 -2.40 2.46 -5.97
N PRO A 66 -3.11 3.11 -5.02
CA PRO A 66 -4.46 3.58 -5.26
C PRO A 66 -4.48 4.66 -6.36
N ARG A 67 -5.60 4.77 -7.07
CA ARG A 67 -5.85 5.86 -8.02
C ARG A 67 -6.48 7.03 -7.29
N SER A 68 -5.87 8.22 -7.37
CA SER A 68 -6.31 9.40 -6.62
C SER A 68 -7.77 9.77 -6.88
N GLY A 69 -8.26 9.58 -8.11
CA GLY A 69 -9.66 9.85 -8.45
C GLY A 69 -10.67 8.96 -7.72
N LEU A 70 -10.36 7.67 -7.53
CA LEU A 70 -11.23 6.75 -6.77
C LEU A 70 -11.14 7.03 -5.28
N ALA A 71 -9.94 7.33 -4.77
CA ALA A 71 -9.74 7.69 -3.37
C ALA A 71 -10.53 8.96 -2.99
N ALA A 72 -10.41 10.03 -3.79
CA ALA A 72 -11.02 11.31 -3.48
C ALA A 72 -12.55 11.35 -3.70
N ARG A 73 -13.07 10.62 -4.69
CA ARG A 73 -14.49 10.70 -5.07
C ARG A 73 -15.35 9.56 -4.55
N CYS A 74 -14.76 8.42 -4.22
CA CYS A 74 -15.49 7.20 -3.87
C CYS A 74 -14.98 6.56 -2.57
N GLY A 75 -14.04 7.21 -1.85
CA GLY A 75 -13.48 6.66 -0.61
C GLY A 75 -12.67 5.37 -0.80
N VAL A 76 -12.26 5.03 -2.02
CA VAL A 76 -11.56 3.75 -2.28
C VAL A 76 -10.10 3.85 -1.86
N ALA A 77 -9.66 2.93 -1.02
CA ALA A 77 -8.26 2.72 -0.70
C ALA A 77 -7.84 1.27 -1.01
N LEU A 78 -6.54 0.99 -0.88
CA LEU A 78 -6.03 -0.37 -0.87
C LEU A 78 -5.57 -0.73 0.54
N VAL A 79 -6.02 -1.87 1.05
CA VAL A 79 -5.73 -2.31 2.42
C VAL A 79 -4.23 -2.43 2.67
N ASN A 80 -3.48 -2.88 1.66
CA ASN A 80 -2.04 -3.10 1.72
C ASN A 80 -1.23 -2.06 0.94
N ALA A 81 -1.76 -0.85 0.69
CA ALA A 81 -1.06 0.15 -0.11
C ALA A 81 0.26 0.64 0.56
N PRO A 82 1.35 0.80 -0.23
CA PRO A 82 1.51 0.26 -1.57
C PRO A 82 1.65 -1.27 -1.56
N GLY A 83 0.91 -1.97 -2.42
CA GLY A 83 0.99 -3.43 -2.51
C GLY A 83 2.27 -3.86 -3.23
N THR A 84 3.14 -4.62 -2.57
CA THR A 84 4.43 -5.05 -3.15
C THR A 84 4.29 -6.32 -3.98
N ILE A 85 4.77 -6.29 -5.22
CA ILE A 85 4.92 -7.43 -6.13
C ILE A 85 6.40 -7.74 -6.28
N ASP A 86 6.81 -8.90 -5.77
CA ASP A 86 8.20 -9.33 -5.81
C ASP A 86 8.64 -9.82 -7.19
N ALA A 87 9.94 -9.68 -7.51
CA ALA A 87 10.49 -10.16 -8.79
C ALA A 87 10.32 -11.67 -9.03
N GLY A 88 10.21 -12.46 -7.96
CA GLY A 88 9.95 -13.90 -8.04
C GLY A 88 8.48 -14.27 -8.26
N TYR A 89 7.55 -13.34 -8.10
CA TYR A 89 6.12 -13.63 -8.21
C TYR A 89 5.73 -13.89 -9.67
N ARG A 90 4.94 -14.93 -9.91
CA ARG A 90 4.41 -15.31 -11.24
C ARG A 90 2.90 -15.54 -11.25
N GLY A 91 2.26 -15.36 -10.10
CA GLY A 91 0.81 -15.44 -10.00
C GLY A 91 0.15 -14.20 -10.60
N GLU A 92 -1.17 -14.26 -10.63
CA GLU A 92 -1.98 -13.11 -11.01
C GLU A 92 -1.84 -11.99 -9.98
N ILE A 93 -1.66 -10.75 -10.45
CA ILE A 93 -1.74 -9.57 -9.59
C ILE A 93 -3.19 -9.43 -9.12
N LYS A 94 -3.36 -9.22 -7.82
CA LYS A 94 -4.68 -8.97 -7.22
C LYS A 94 -4.61 -7.70 -6.39
N VAL A 95 -5.73 -6.99 -6.33
CA VAL A 95 -5.83 -5.69 -5.67
C VAL A 95 -6.81 -5.81 -4.51
N ILE A 96 -6.35 -5.51 -3.29
CA ILE A 96 -7.17 -5.58 -2.08
C ILE A 96 -7.81 -4.22 -1.84
N VAL A 97 -8.96 -3.98 -2.47
CA VAL A 97 -9.73 -2.73 -2.36
C VAL A 97 -10.53 -2.70 -1.06
N VAL A 98 -10.66 -1.51 -0.47
CA VAL A 98 -11.55 -1.23 0.66
C VAL A 98 -12.35 0.04 0.39
N ASN A 99 -13.63 0.03 0.75
CA ASN A 99 -14.48 1.21 0.74
C ASN A 99 -14.39 1.92 2.10
N LEU A 100 -13.77 3.10 2.14
CA LEU A 100 -13.69 3.95 3.33
C LEU A 100 -14.77 5.03 3.38
N ASP A 101 -15.64 5.12 2.38
CA ASP A 101 -16.81 5.98 2.46
C ASP A 101 -17.75 5.43 3.55
N PRO A 102 -18.18 6.25 4.52
CA PRO A 102 -19.01 5.77 5.63
C PRO A 102 -20.49 5.58 5.26
N ARG A 103 -20.90 5.90 4.03
CA ARG A 103 -22.31 6.01 3.65
C ARG A 103 -22.62 5.35 2.31
N GLU A 104 -21.80 5.58 1.31
CA GLU A 104 -22.06 5.18 -0.07
C GLU A 104 -21.36 3.86 -0.42
N SER A 105 -22.06 2.99 -1.15
CA SER A 105 -21.43 1.82 -1.77
C SER A 105 -20.59 2.24 -2.98
N VAL A 106 -19.54 1.47 -3.28
CA VAL A 106 -18.77 1.60 -4.52
C VAL A 106 -18.93 0.34 -5.35
N ARG A 107 -19.20 0.53 -6.66
CA ARG A 107 -19.30 -0.55 -7.64
C ARG A 107 -18.12 -0.50 -8.60
N PHE A 108 -17.61 -1.68 -8.92
CA PHE A 108 -16.62 -1.93 -9.94
C PHE A 108 -17.24 -2.85 -10.99
N GLU A 109 -17.05 -2.49 -12.24
CA GLU A 109 -17.40 -3.34 -13.38
C GLU A 109 -16.13 -3.94 -13.97
N ARG A 110 -16.28 -5.11 -14.61
CA ARG A 110 -15.21 -5.73 -15.37
C ARG A 110 -14.56 -4.71 -16.32
N PHE A 111 -13.24 -4.65 -16.24
CA PHE A 111 -12.32 -3.73 -16.93
C PHE A 111 -12.25 -2.30 -16.41
N ASP A 112 -12.91 -1.98 -15.29
CA ASP A 112 -12.64 -0.74 -14.58
C ASP A 112 -11.20 -0.66 -14.11
N ARG A 113 -10.63 0.54 -14.20
CA ARG A 113 -9.28 0.84 -13.72
C ARG A 113 -9.30 1.09 -12.21
N ILE A 114 -8.79 0.15 -11.45
CA ILE A 114 -8.93 0.12 -9.98
C ILE A 114 -7.66 0.50 -9.21
N ALA A 115 -6.49 0.33 -9.83
CA ALA A 115 -5.19 0.63 -9.23
C ALA A 115 -4.19 1.05 -10.32
N GLN A 116 -2.97 1.42 -9.93
CA GLN A 116 -1.87 1.67 -10.87
C GLN A 116 -0.61 0.94 -10.39
N LEU A 117 0.14 0.37 -11.32
CA LEU A 117 1.36 -0.39 -11.09
C LEU A 117 2.59 0.49 -11.37
N VAL A 118 3.40 0.74 -10.34
CA VAL A 118 4.66 1.49 -10.45
C VAL A 118 5.83 0.52 -10.30
N VAL A 119 6.68 0.39 -11.32
CA VAL A 119 7.86 -0.48 -11.27
C VAL A 119 9.07 0.33 -10.86
N GLN A 120 9.81 -0.12 -9.85
CA GLN A 120 10.98 0.59 -9.33
C GLN A 120 12.14 -0.36 -9.08
N GLN A 121 13.35 0.15 -9.22
CA GLN A 121 14.56 -0.54 -8.75
C GLN A 121 14.56 -0.54 -7.21
N VAL A 122 14.94 -1.67 -6.62
CA VAL A 122 15.04 -1.88 -5.17
C VAL A 122 16.39 -2.49 -4.82
N GLU A 123 16.94 -2.10 -3.67
CA GLU A 123 18.24 -2.58 -3.19
C GLU A 123 18.07 -3.83 -2.32
N ARG A 124 18.92 -4.84 -2.52
CA ARG A 124 18.99 -6.00 -1.62
C ARG A 124 19.92 -5.67 -0.46
N VAL A 125 19.34 -5.17 0.62
CA VAL A 125 20.11 -4.78 1.81
C VAL A 125 20.70 -5.98 2.56
N ARG A 126 21.87 -5.77 3.17
CA ARG A 126 22.46 -6.67 4.17
C ARG A 126 22.43 -5.99 5.53
N PHE A 127 21.70 -6.57 6.47
CA PHE A 127 21.65 -6.04 7.83
C PHE A 127 22.95 -6.35 8.58
N ARG A 128 23.52 -5.34 9.24
CA ARG A 128 24.66 -5.47 10.15
C ARG A 128 24.23 -5.03 11.55
N GLN A 129 24.15 -5.97 12.48
CA GLN A 129 23.82 -5.67 13.88
C GLN A 129 24.95 -4.89 14.55
N VAL A 130 24.59 -3.86 15.31
CA VAL A 130 25.49 -3.02 16.13
C VAL A 130 24.86 -2.79 17.50
N ALA A 131 25.67 -2.44 18.51
CA ALA A 131 25.16 -2.12 19.84
C ALA A 131 24.40 -0.77 19.85
N GLU A 132 24.89 0.21 19.09
CA GLU A 132 24.32 1.56 19.01
C GLU A 132 24.39 2.08 17.56
N LEU A 133 23.35 2.80 17.15
CA LEU A 133 23.31 3.50 15.86
C LEU A 133 24.04 4.86 15.95
N PRO A 134 24.64 5.36 14.86
CA PRO A 134 25.17 6.72 14.84
C PRO A 134 24.03 7.74 15.01
N GLY A 135 24.35 8.88 15.65
CA GLY A 135 23.40 9.99 15.79
C GLY A 135 22.97 10.57 14.44
N SER A 136 21.80 11.19 14.41
CA SER A 136 21.29 11.94 13.25
C SER A 136 20.53 13.19 13.70
N ALA A 137 20.35 14.17 12.81
CA ALA A 137 19.59 15.38 13.10
C ALA A 137 18.13 15.11 13.52
N ARG A 138 17.55 14.00 13.05
CA ARG A 138 16.20 13.56 13.43
C ARG A 138 16.18 12.76 14.73
N ALA A 139 17.28 12.06 15.06
CA ALA A 139 17.40 11.17 16.21
C ALA A 139 16.14 10.29 16.39
N GLU A 140 15.49 10.35 17.55
CA GLU A 140 14.26 9.60 17.89
C GLU A 140 12.96 10.34 17.51
N GLY A 141 13.04 11.51 16.85
CA GLY A 141 11.88 12.30 16.44
C GLY A 141 11.03 11.63 15.34
N GLY A 142 9.79 11.27 15.66
CA GLY A 142 8.81 10.69 14.75
C GLY A 142 7.38 11.13 15.08
N PHE A 143 6.38 10.63 14.33
CA PHE A 143 4.94 10.80 14.65
C PHE A 143 4.47 12.25 14.85
N GLY A 144 4.88 13.16 13.97
CA GLY A 144 4.50 14.57 14.08
C GLY A 144 5.43 15.43 14.95
N SER A 145 6.64 14.95 15.25
CA SER A 145 7.67 15.68 16.02
C SER A 145 8.05 17.07 15.47
N THR A 146 7.66 17.39 14.23
CA THR A 146 7.85 18.71 13.61
C THR A 146 6.63 19.64 13.76
N GLY A 147 5.57 19.19 14.42
CA GLY A 147 4.30 19.90 14.54
C GLY A 147 3.60 20.09 13.18
N GLY A 148 2.77 21.14 13.09
CA GLY A 148 2.12 21.55 11.83
C GLY A 148 0.63 21.23 11.74
N HIS A 149 0.04 20.65 12.79
CA HIS A 149 -1.41 20.47 12.93
C HIS A 149 -1.78 20.54 14.42
N ALA A 150 -2.85 21.28 14.76
CA ALA A 150 -3.31 21.42 16.15
C ALA A 150 -3.55 20.10 16.91
N GLY A 151 -3.86 19.00 16.22
CA GLY A 151 -4.03 17.67 16.83
C GLY A 151 -2.72 16.95 17.15
N LEU A 152 -1.58 17.51 16.75
CA LEU A 152 -0.23 17.03 17.05
C LEU A 152 0.44 17.88 18.13
N ASP A 153 -0.21 18.95 18.60
CA ASP A 153 0.30 19.75 19.71
C ASP A 153 0.06 19.03 21.04
N PRO A 154 1.12 18.73 21.82
CA PRO A 154 1.00 17.99 23.08
C PRO A 154 0.19 18.74 24.15
N ALA A 155 -0.13 20.02 23.93
CA ALA A 155 -0.95 20.84 24.83
C ALA A 155 -2.48 20.63 24.67
N SER A 156 -2.94 19.84 23.70
CA SER A 156 -4.36 19.65 23.40
C SER A 156 -5.01 18.42 24.06
N GLY A 157 -4.29 17.67 24.90
CA GLY A 157 -4.80 16.53 25.66
C GLY A 157 -5.03 16.85 27.14
N THR A 158 -6.30 16.85 27.56
CA THR A 158 -6.86 16.73 28.94
C THR A 158 -5.88 16.72 30.13
N SER A 159 -6.04 17.71 31.00
CA SER A 159 -5.50 17.77 32.36
C SER A 159 -5.99 16.61 33.23
N GLY A 160 -5.18 15.56 33.33
CA GLY A 160 -5.27 14.52 34.34
C GLY A 160 -3.97 14.45 35.12
N GLN A 161 -3.99 14.86 36.39
CA GLN A 161 -2.86 14.78 37.32
C GLN A 161 -2.33 13.35 37.44
N VAL A 162 -1.01 13.15 37.27
CA VAL A 162 -0.31 11.97 37.81
C VAL A 162 1.02 12.39 38.40
N ALA A 163 1.22 11.98 39.64
CA ALA A 163 2.37 12.26 40.50
C ALA A 163 3.66 11.53 40.07
N GLU A 164 4.78 12.03 40.59
CA GLU A 164 6.16 11.59 40.37
C GLU A 164 6.40 10.08 40.62
N GLY A 165 7.24 9.45 39.78
CA GLY A 165 7.95 8.21 40.14
C GLY A 165 8.35 7.26 39.01
N GLY A 166 9.65 7.22 38.66
CA GLY A 166 10.36 6.00 38.21
C GLY A 166 10.45 5.70 36.69
N PRO A 167 11.61 5.23 36.18
CA PRO A 167 11.81 4.97 34.75
C PRO A 167 11.45 3.52 34.40
N THR A 168 10.54 3.29 33.46
CA THR A 168 10.46 2.10 32.60
C THR A 168 9.22 2.19 31.71
N GLY A 169 9.37 1.97 30.41
CA GLY A 169 8.23 1.94 29.50
C GLY A 169 8.59 1.39 28.12
N GLY A 170 8.81 0.07 28.04
CA GLY A 170 8.90 -0.62 26.75
C GLY A 170 7.58 -0.55 25.99
N ASN A 171 7.65 -0.28 24.69
CA ASN A 171 6.48 -0.30 23.80
C ASN A 171 5.87 -1.71 23.75
N ARG A 172 4.70 -1.87 24.37
CA ARG A 172 3.85 -3.06 24.22
C ARG A 172 3.01 -2.88 22.95
N TYR A 173 3.36 -3.61 21.89
CA TYR A 173 2.44 -3.81 20.77
C TYR A 173 1.28 -4.72 21.21
N ALA A 174 0.08 -4.42 20.71
CA ALA A 174 -1.11 -5.22 20.92
C ALA A 174 -0.89 -6.64 20.34
N SER A 175 -0.84 -7.63 21.21
CA SER A 175 -0.97 -9.04 20.84
C SER A 175 -2.41 -9.30 20.41
N VAL A 176 -2.66 -9.45 19.11
CA VAL A 176 -3.90 -10.06 18.65
C VAL A 176 -3.73 -11.56 18.81
N VAL A 177 -4.35 -12.09 19.86
CA VAL A 177 -4.43 -13.52 20.16
C VAL A 177 -5.22 -14.18 19.02
N SER A 178 -4.57 -15.14 18.36
CA SER A 178 -5.23 -16.09 17.47
C SER A 178 -5.83 -17.20 18.32
N ASP A 179 -7.15 -17.20 18.46
CA ASP A 179 -7.90 -18.38 18.89
C ASP A 179 -9.15 -18.48 18.03
N ARG A 180 -9.10 -19.38 17.03
CA ARG A 180 -10.21 -20.25 16.60
C ARG A 180 -9.66 -21.45 15.83
N GLU A 181 -9.34 -22.52 16.56
CA GLU A 181 -9.49 -23.87 16.06
C GLU A 181 -10.79 -24.46 16.61
N GLY A 182 -11.54 -25.19 15.76
CA GLY A 182 -12.38 -26.30 16.19
C GLY A 182 -13.89 -26.08 16.18
N GLN A 183 -14.53 -26.22 15.01
CA GLN A 183 -15.52 -27.28 14.74
C GLN A 183 -15.83 -27.36 13.25
#